data_AF-A0AAV2QEE9-F1
#
_entry.id   AF-A0AAV2QEE9-F1
#
_cell.length_a   1.000
_cell.length_b   1.000
_cell.length_c   1.000
_cell.angle_alpha   90.00
_cell.angle_beta   90.00
_cell.angle_gamma   90.00
#
_symmetry.space_group_name_H-M   'P 1'
#
loop_
_entity.id
_entity.type
_entity.pdbx_description
1 polymer ?
#
loop_
_entity_poly.entity_id
_entity_poly.type
_entity_poly.pdbx_seq_one_letter_code
_entity_poly.pdbx_strand_id
1 'polypeptide(L)'
;QNYVGSVIKQVMDDDDDDDEDEDDEKDAESRMQQAIDTEDDAHQVFGVSTILNLTSRKDEAPIAGLRSALVEKCGTNATDSTNHLIRDILGNESKHIGLLISERLVNLPPQFALPVFESMLKEVEKAKSKNMPYDFAYVVMICKVYKEKIKKNQKDPEDLFANPEEEIFMEESVVNFEYNVQGMGAPAFGGSWDEDDAQYIPYRRVLLLKTADIPNILNKIIQSL
;
A
#
# COMPACT_ATOMS: atom_id res chain seq x y z
N GLN A 1 -4.76 0.50 -16.63
CA GLN A 1 -3.74 1.32 -15.93
C GLN A 1 -2.41 0.68 -16.30
N ASN A 2 -1.60 1.28 -17.18
CA ASN A 2 -0.48 0.56 -17.82
C ASN A 2 0.85 1.35 -17.83
N TYR A 3 1.00 2.40 -17.01
CA TYR A 3 2.12 3.35 -17.15
C TYR A 3 2.90 3.66 -15.87
N VAL A 4 2.26 3.56 -14.70
CA VAL A 4 2.90 3.83 -13.41
C VAL A 4 2.60 2.67 -12.48
N GLY A 5 3.63 1.96 -12.06
CA GLY A 5 3.55 0.87 -11.10
C GLY A 5 4.86 0.11 -10.98
N SER A 6 5.21 -0.25 -9.75
CA SER A 6 6.36 -1.08 -9.43
C SER A 6 5.89 -2.33 -8.70
N VAL A 7 6.60 -3.45 -8.92
CA VAL A 7 6.33 -4.73 -8.25
C VAL A 7 7.61 -5.26 -7.60
N ILE A 8 7.47 -5.91 -6.45
CA ILE A 8 8.55 -6.65 -5.79
C ILE A 8 8.42 -8.11 -6.19
N LYS A 9 9.50 -8.68 -6.73
CA LYS A 9 9.62 -10.09 -7.10
C LYS A 9 10.92 -10.65 -6.55
N GLN A 10 10.93 -11.95 -6.27
CA GLN A 10 12.16 -12.68 -6.01
C GLN A 10 12.89 -12.89 -7.33
N VAL A 11 14.21 -12.68 -7.33
CA VAL A 11 15.07 -13.10 -8.43
C VAL A 11 15.51 -14.52 -8.07
N MET A 12 15.20 -15.50 -8.93
CA MET A 12 15.81 -16.82 -8.84
C MET A 12 17.18 -16.69 -9.52
N ASP A 13 18.24 -17.12 -8.84
CA ASP A 13 19.53 -17.30 -9.50
C ASP A 13 19.41 -18.57 -10.34
N ASP A 14 19.48 -18.45 -11.66
CA ASP A 14 19.62 -19.59 -12.58
C ASP A 14 21.05 -20.14 -12.43
N ASP A 15 21.36 -20.71 -11.26
CA ASP A 15 22.54 -21.57 -11.08
C ASP A 15 22.16 -22.98 -11.58
N ASP A 16 21.83 -23.09 -12.87
CA ASP A 16 21.96 -24.35 -13.60
C ASP A 16 23.45 -24.53 -13.91
N ASP A 17 24.20 -25.00 -12.91
CA ASP A 17 25.46 -25.69 -13.17
C ASP A 17 25.13 -26.91 -14.04
N ASP A 18 25.49 -26.80 -15.33
CA ASP A 18 25.52 -27.88 -16.32
C ASP A 18 26.47 -29.01 -15.85
N ASP A 19 26.06 -29.81 -14.88
CA ASP A 19 26.63 -31.13 -14.64
C ASP A 19 25.77 -32.18 -15.37
N GLU A 20 26.14 -32.41 -16.64
CA GLU A 20 25.68 -33.53 -17.46
C GLU A 20 26.12 -34.86 -16.82
N ASP A 21 25.29 -35.45 -15.97
CA ASP A 21 25.35 -36.88 -15.67
C ASP A 21 24.03 -37.55 -16.10
N GLU A 22 24.12 -38.28 -17.22
CA GLU A 22 23.11 -39.21 -17.72
C GLU A 22 22.93 -40.36 -16.72
N ASP A 23 21.84 -40.37 -15.94
CA ASP A 23 21.13 -41.59 -15.49
C ASP A 23 20.05 -41.25 -14.44
N ASP A 24 18.78 -41.16 -14.84
CA ASP A 24 17.61 -41.74 -14.12
C ASP A 24 16.27 -41.13 -14.62
N GLU A 25 15.47 -41.92 -15.35
CA GLU A 25 14.13 -41.53 -15.84
C GLU A 25 13.14 -41.12 -14.72
N LYS A 26 13.44 -41.42 -13.44
CA LYS A 26 12.64 -40.99 -12.29
C LYS A 26 12.91 -39.55 -11.85
N ASP A 27 14.05 -38.99 -12.23
CA ASP A 27 14.40 -37.60 -11.94
C ASP A 27 13.77 -36.64 -12.95
N ALA A 28 13.37 -37.11 -14.13
CA ALA A 28 12.69 -36.29 -15.13
C ALA A 28 11.27 -35.85 -14.69
N GLU A 29 10.48 -36.74 -14.07
CA GLU A 29 9.17 -36.37 -13.52
C GLU A 29 9.29 -35.46 -12.30
N SER A 30 10.29 -35.70 -11.43
CA SER A 30 10.60 -34.84 -10.29
C SER A 30 11.07 -33.45 -10.72
N ARG A 31 11.99 -33.35 -11.67
CA ARG A 31 12.48 -32.08 -12.24
C ARG A 31 11.39 -31.35 -13.01
N MET A 32 10.51 -32.04 -13.73
CA MET A 32 9.36 -31.42 -14.39
C MET A 32 8.35 -30.88 -13.37
N GLN A 33 8.05 -31.62 -12.29
CA GLN A 33 7.18 -31.11 -11.23
C GLN A 33 7.83 -29.94 -10.47
N GLN A 34 9.13 -29.99 -10.23
CA GLN A 34 9.88 -28.91 -9.59
C GLN A 34 9.96 -27.67 -10.50
N ALA A 35 10.09 -27.85 -11.82
CA ALA A 35 10.02 -26.79 -12.83
C ALA A 35 8.62 -26.17 -12.93
N ILE A 36 7.57 -26.99 -12.84
CA ILE A 36 6.17 -26.51 -12.80
C ILE A 36 5.89 -25.73 -11.51
N ASP A 37 6.35 -26.21 -10.36
CA ASP A 37 6.19 -25.52 -9.07
C ASP A 37 7.05 -24.22 -9.02
N THR A 38 8.22 -24.20 -9.65
CA THR A 38 9.08 -23.00 -9.74
C THR A 38 8.62 -21.98 -10.78
N GLU A 39 7.95 -22.37 -11.87
CA GLU A 39 7.33 -21.42 -12.81
C GLU A 39 6.20 -20.62 -12.13
N ASP A 40 5.39 -21.27 -11.29
CA ASP A 40 4.34 -20.59 -10.52
C ASP A 40 4.93 -19.67 -9.44
N ASP A 41 6.02 -20.09 -8.76
CA ASP A 41 6.72 -19.27 -7.76
C ASP A 41 7.51 -18.10 -8.38
N ALA A 42 8.09 -18.26 -9.58
CA ALA A 42 8.80 -17.20 -10.32
C ALA A 42 7.88 -16.03 -10.74
N HIS A 43 6.57 -16.26 -10.75
CA HIS A 43 5.57 -15.24 -11.06
C HIS A 43 4.97 -14.57 -9.82
N GLN A 44 5.36 -14.99 -8.62
CA GLN A 44 4.83 -14.44 -7.38
C GLN A 44 5.22 -12.97 -7.19
N VAL A 45 4.21 -12.13 -6.93
CA VAL A 45 4.39 -10.71 -6.62
C VAL A 45 4.30 -10.52 -5.11
N PHE A 46 5.39 -10.10 -4.50
CA PHE A 46 5.52 -9.90 -3.06
C PHE A 46 5.11 -8.48 -2.61
N GLY A 47 4.98 -7.56 -3.56
CA GLY A 47 4.49 -6.21 -3.31
C GLY A 47 4.18 -5.47 -4.59
N VAL A 48 3.31 -4.47 -4.47
CA VAL A 48 2.88 -3.60 -5.55
C VAL A 48 2.79 -2.17 -5.04
N SER A 49 3.33 -1.23 -5.81
CA SER A 49 3.11 0.19 -5.59
C SER A 49 2.69 0.88 -6.88
N THR A 50 1.62 1.66 -6.85
CA THR A 50 1.09 2.38 -8.01
C THR A 50 0.31 3.62 -7.57
N ILE A 51 0.16 4.59 -8.47
CA ILE A 51 -0.74 5.72 -8.28
C ILE A 51 -1.85 5.69 -9.33
N LEU A 52 -3.09 5.50 -8.88
CA LEU A 52 -4.28 5.53 -9.73
C LEU A 52 -4.82 6.96 -9.82
N ASN A 53 -5.24 7.41 -11.00
CA ASN A 53 -5.85 8.74 -11.12
C ASN A 53 -7.35 8.67 -10.78
N LEU A 54 -7.75 9.32 -9.67
CA LEU A 54 -9.13 9.39 -9.21
C LEU A 54 -9.96 10.48 -9.91
N THR A 55 -9.33 11.40 -10.64
CA THR A 55 -10.02 12.51 -11.32
C THR A 55 -10.31 12.17 -12.79
N SER A 56 -9.31 11.73 -13.56
CA SER A 56 -9.50 11.42 -14.98
C SER A 56 -10.35 10.18 -15.24
N ARG A 57 -10.41 9.27 -14.25
CA ARG A 57 -11.20 8.04 -14.29
C ARG A 57 -12.49 8.12 -13.46
N LYS A 58 -12.90 9.31 -13.03
CA LYS A 58 -14.01 9.50 -12.06
C LYS A 58 -15.33 8.84 -12.47
N ASP A 59 -15.57 8.68 -13.77
CA ASP A 59 -16.79 8.10 -14.32
C ASP A 59 -16.70 6.57 -14.50
N GLU A 60 -15.53 5.95 -14.28
CA GLU A 60 -15.39 4.50 -14.22
C GLU A 60 -16.01 3.99 -12.91
N ALA A 61 -16.92 3.01 -13.00
CA ALA A 61 -17.71 2.57 -11.84
C ALA A 61 -16.89 2.23 -10.57
N PRO A 62 -15.73 1.54 -10.65
CA PRO A 62 -14.90 1.29 -9.46
C PRO A 62 -14.35 2.58 -8.83
N ILE A 63 -13.94 3.55 -9.65
CA ILE A 63 -13.38 4.83 -9.18
C ILE A 63 -14.48 5.73 -8.63
N ALA A 64 -15.65 5.76 -9.28
CA ALA A 64 -16.83 6.46 -8.76
C ALA A 64 -17.22 5.92 -7.38
N GLY A 65 -17.32 4.59 -7.25
CA GLY A 65 -17.61 3.92 -5.98
C GLY A 65 -16.58 4.21 -4.90
N LEU A 66 -15.29 4.18 -5.23
CA LEU A 66 -14.22 4.51 -4.31
C LEU A 66 -14.32 5.97 -3.82
N ARG A 67 -14.55 6.92 -4.73
CA ARG A 67 -14.71 8.35 -4.38
C ARG A 67 -15.90 8.56 -3.46
N SER A 68 -17.04 7.93 -3.76
CA SER A 68 -18.23 7.96 -2.90
C SER A 68 -17.93 7.38 -1.52
N ALA A 69 -17.25 6.23 -1.44
CA ALA A 69 -16.88 5.60 -0.19
C ALA A 69 -15.94 6.47 0.66
N LEU A 70 -14.94 7.12 0.04
CA LEU A 70 -14.05 8.06 0.74
C LEU A 70 -14.83 9.21 1.37
N VAL A 71 -15.77 9.80 0.63
CA VAL A 71 -16.61 10.90 1.10
C VAL A 71 -17.58 10.46 2.21
N GLU A 72 -18.19 9.28 2.08
CA GLU A 72 -19.08 8.71 3.09
C GLU A 72 -18.36 8.40 4.40
N LYS A 73 -17.22 7.70 4.31
CA LYS A 73 -16.39 7.36 5.48
C LYS A 73 -15.83 8.60 6.14
N CYS A 74 -15.38 9.59 5.36
CA CYS A 74 -14.93 10.87 5.91
C CYS A 74 -16.07 11.58 6.65
N GLY A 75 -17.27 11.64 6.05
CA GLY A 75 -18.41 12.31 6.69
C GLY A 75 -18.91 11.66 7.97
N THR A 76 -18.63 10.38 8.19
CA THR A 76 -19.03 9.66 9.41
C THR A 76 -17.96 9.67 10.49
N ASN A 77 -16.68 9.75 10.12
CA ASN A 77 -15.56 9.49 11.04
C ASN A 77 -14.57 10.65 11.18
N ALA A 78 -14.68 11.70 10.36
CA ALA A 78 -13.78 12.86 10.41
C ALA A 78 -14.46 14.08 11.03
N THR A 79 -13.66 15.12 11.31
CA THR A 79 -14.18 16.44 11.67
C THR A 79 -14.86 17.10 10.46
N ASP A 80 -15.73 18.08 10.73
CA ASP A 80 -16.41 18.84 9.67
C ASP A 80 -15.43 19.54 8.72
N SER A 81 -14.30 20.05 9.24
CA SER A 81 -13.26 20.69 8.44
C SER A 81 -12.58 19.70 7.48
N THR A 82 -12.22 18.51 7.96
CA THR A 82 -11.63 17.45 7.13
C THR A 82 -12.62 16.95 6.09
N ASN A 83 -13.88 16.73 6.46
CA ASN A 83 -14.94 16.33 5.54
C ASN A 83 -15.17 17.37 4.44
N HIS A 84 -15.23 18.66 4.81
CA HIS A 84 -15.36 19.75 3.84
C HIS A 84 -14.18 19.77 2.85
N LEU A 85 -12.94 19.67 3.36
CA LEU A 85 -11.73 19.66 2.53
C LEU A 85 -11.70 18.47 1.56
N ILE A 86 -12.01 17.26 2.03
CA ILE A 86 -12.03 16.05 1.19
C ILE A 86 -13.10 16.17 0.09
N ARG A 87 -14.28 16.69 0.41
CA ARG A 87 -15.35 16.93 -0.58
C ARG A 87 -14.96 17.98 -1.61
N ASP A 88 -14.35 19.07 -1.17
CA ASP A 88 -13.88 20.14 -2.07
C ASP A 88 -12.81 19.61 -3.03
N ILE A 89 -11.80 18.93 -2.50
CA ILE A 89 -10.71 18.36 -3.30
C ILE A 89 -11.25 17.33 -4.28
N LEU A 90 -11.97 16.31 -3.81
CA LEU A 90 -12.51 15.29 -4.70
C LEU A 90 -13.48 15.90 -5.73
N GLY A 91 -14.29 16.89 -5.36
CA GLY A 91 -15.21 17.59 -6.27
C GLY A 91 -14.52 18.49 -7.29
N ASN A 92 -13.24 18.82 -7.11
CA ASN A 92 -12.50 19.70 -8.00
C ASN A 92 -11.84 18.93 -9.15
N GLU A 93 -12.40 19.07 -10.35
CA GLU A 93 -11.89 18.39 -11.56
C GLU A 93 -10.70 19.10 -12.21
N SER A 94 -10.38 20.33 -11.81
CA SER A 94 -9.24 21.09 -12.36
C SER A 94 -7.88 20.62 -11.85
N LYS A 95 -7.85 19.82 -10.77
CA LYS A 95 -6.64 19.26 -10.19
C LYS A 95 -6.77 17.75 -10.11
N HIS A 96 -5.82 17.01 -10.69
CA HIS A 96 -5.84 15.56 -10.58
C HIS A 96 -5.48 15.12 -9.16
N ILE A 97 -6.13 14.04 -8.74
CA ILE A 97 -5.90 13.39 -7.44
C ILE A 97 -5.43 11.97 -7.69
N GLY A 98 -4.32 11.61 -7.07
CA GLY A 98 -3.79 10.25 -7.09
C GLY A 98 -4.36 9.42 -5.93
N LEU A 99 -4.53 8.13 -6.13
CA LEU A 99 -4.60 7.15 -5.06
C LEU A 99 -3.30 6.37 -5.06
N LEU A 100 -2.50 6.56 -4.03
CA LEU A 100 -1.31 5.76 -3.80
C LEU A 100 -1.71 4.44 -3.15
N ILE A 101 -1.41 3.37 -3.87
CA ILE A 101 -1.45 2.01 -3.35
C ILE A 101 0.01 1.61 -3.15
N SER A 102 0.36 1.20 -1.94
CA SER A 102 1.68 0.64 -1.61
C SER A 102 1.46 -0.52 -0.67
N GLU A 103 1.43 -1.72 -1.21
CA GLU A 103 1.10 -2.94 -0.48
C GLU A 103 2.20 -3.97 -0.70
N ARG A 104 2.61 -4.66 0.36
CA ARG A 104 3.62 -5.72 0.31
C ARG A 104 3.32 -6.76 1.38
N LEU A 105 3.91 -7.94 1.26
CA LEU A 105 3.82 -8.94 2.31
C LEU A 105 4.42 -8.40 3.62
N VAL A 106 3.77 -8.71 4.74
CA VAL A 106 4.08 -8.17 6.09
C VAL A 106 5.53 -8.43 6.51
N ASN A 107 6.16 -9.48 5.98
CA ASN A 107 7.52 -9.88 6.34
C ASN A 107 8.60 -9.11 5.57
N LEU A 108 8.24 -8.26 4.59
CA LEU A 108 9.21 -7.44 3.87
C LEU A 108 9.57 -6.19 4.66
N PRO A 109 10.85 -5.98 4.99
CA PRO A 109 11.25 -4.89 5.87
C PRO A 109 11.17 -3.52 5.18
N PRO A 110 11.06 -2.42 5.94
CA PRO A 110 10.86 -1.06 5.40
C PRO A 110 11.84 -0.61 4.32
N GLN A 111 13.08 -1.11 4.33
CA GLN A 111 14.10 -0.75 3.34
C GLN A 111 13.69 -1.07 1.90
N PHE A 112 12.79 -2.04 1.68
CA PHE A 112 12.27 -2.36 0.34
C PHE A 112 11.28 -1.31 -0.20
N ALA A 113 10.64 -0.53 0.66
CA ALA A 113 9.66 0.47 0.21
C ALA A 113 10.32 1.60 -0.58
N LEU A 114 11.52 2.01 -0.16
CA LEU A 114 12.19 3.18 -0.71
C LEU A 114 12.53 3.04 -2.21
N PRO A 115 13.24 1.99 -2.68
CA PRO A 115 13.50 1.83 -4.11
C PRO A 115 12.23 1.74 -4.96
N VAL A 116 11.17 1.14 -4.38
CA VAL A 116 9.87 0.99 -5.02
C VAL A 116 9.18 2.34 -5.20
N PHE A 117 9.18 3.18 -4.16
CA PHE A 117 8.67 4.55 -4.23
C PHE A 117 9.47 5.42 -5.20
N GLU A 118 10.81 5.35 -5.17
CA GLU A 118 11.66 6.09 -6.10
C GLU A 118 11.40 5.72 -7.56
N SER A 119 11.27 4.41 -7.84
CA SER A 119 10.95 3.92 -9.20
C SER A 119 9.60 4.47 -9.66
N MET A 120 8.56 4.33 -8.82
CA MET A 120 7.22 4.82 -9.13
C MET A 120 7.19 6.34 -9.35
N LEU A 121 7.91 7.13 -8.54
CA LEU A 121 8.00 8.59 -8.74
C LEU A 121 8.67 8.95 -10.07
N LYS A 122 9.74 8.24 -10.47
CA LYS A 122 10.38 8.43 -11.78
C LYS A 122 9.40 8.13 -12.92
N GLU A 123 8.57 7.10 -12.77
CA GLU A 123 7.53 6.78 -13.76
C GLU A 123 6.43 7.85 -13.83
N VAL A 124 6.01 8.40 -12.69
CA VAL A 124 5.06 9.53 -12.63
C VAL A 124 5.63 10.73 -13.39
N GLU A 125 6.88 11.11 -13.14
CA GLU A 125 7.54 12.22 -13.86
C GLU A 125 7.68 11.95 -15.36
N LYS A 126 7.99 10.70 -15.74
CA LYS A 126 8.03 10.27 -17.15
C LYS A 126 6.65 10.33 -17.80
N ALA A 127 5.59 9.96 -17.09
CA ALA A 127 4.21 10.05 -17.59
C ALA A 127 3.79 11.53 -17.73
N LYS A 128 4.15 12.37 -16.75
CA LYS A 128 3.91 13.82 -16.78
C LYS A 128 4.59 14.51 -17.95
N SER A 129 5.87 14.20 -18.22
CA SER A 129 6.59 14.75 -19.39
C SER A 129 5.99 14.33 -20.74
N LYS A 130 5.21 13.25 -20.78
CA LYS A 130 4.43 12.79 -21.94
C LYS A 130 3.01 13.38 -22.00
N ASN A 131 2.69 14.38 -21.18
CA ASN A 131 1.36 14.98 -21.03
C ASN A 131 0.26 13.95 -20.66
N MET A 132 0.62 12.88 -19.97
CA MET A 132 -0.35 11.94 -19.42
C MET A 132 -0.95 12.51 -18.13
N PRO A 133 -2.18 12.10 -17.74
CA PRO A 133 -2.85 12.63 -16.55
C PRO A 133 -2.25 12.01 -15.28
N TYR A 134 -1.02 12.38 -14.93
CA TYR A 134 -0.31 11.97 -13.71
C TYR A 134 0.28 13.18 -12.96
N ASP A 135 -0.15 14.40 -13.32
CA ASP A 135 0.20 15.61 -12.59
C ASP A 135 -0.80 15.86 -11.44
N PHE A 136 -0.53 15.23 -10.30
CA PHE A 136 -1.41 15.25 -9.15
C PHE A 136 -1.13 16.43 -8.23
N ALA A 137 -2.16 17.14 -7.79
CA ALA A 137 -2.01 18.13 -6.72
C ALA A 137 -1.98 17.47 -5.33
N TYR A 138 -2.77 16.41 -5.18
CA TYR A 138 -2.90 15.65 -3.94
C TYR A 138 -2.87 14.15 -4.23
N VAL A 139 -2.43 13.39 -3.24
CA VAL A 139 -2.45 11.94 -3.23
C VAL A 139 -3.19 11.46 -1.99
N VAL A 140 -4.13 10.54 -2.18
CA VAL A 140 -4.79 9.80 -1.10
C VAL A 140 -4.03 8.51 -0.86
N MET A 141 -3.77 8.17 0.40
CA MET A 141 -3.21 6.88 0.81
C MET A 141 -4.14 6.25 1.86
N ILE A 142 -4.29 4.92 1.82
CA ILE A 142 -5.11 4.18 2.80
C ILE A 142 -4.19 3.20 3.52
N CYS A 143 -3.91 3.50 4.78
CA CYS A 143 -3.03 2.74 5.65
C CYS A 143 -3.81 1.70 6.45
N LYS A 144 -3.18 0.57 6.75
CA LYS A 144 -3.71 -0.45 7.66
C LYS A 144 -3.13 -0.20 9.06
N VAL A 145 -4.00 0.07 10.02
CA VAL A 145 -3.60 0.39 11.40
C VAL A 145 -4.28 -0.57 12.36
N TYR A 146 -3.57 -1.01 13.38
CA TYR A 146 -4.05 -1.92 14.42
C TYR A 146 -3.95 -1.22 15.78
N LYS A 147 -5.06 -1.12 16.48
CA LYS A 147 -5.15 -0.43 17.77
C LYS A 147 -5.39 -1.43 18.88
N GLU A 148 -4.60 -1.41 19.93
CA GLU A 148 -4.83 -2.29 21.07
C GLU A 148 -6.15 -1.93 21.78
N LYS A 149 -6.93 -2.93 22.18
CA LYS A 149 -8.05 -2.72 23.09
C LYS A 149 -7.51 -2.21 24.43
N ILE A 150 -7.81 -0.96 24.75
CA ILE A 150 -7.45 -0.33 26.02
C ILE A 150 -7.89 -1.22 27.19
N LYS A 151 -6.93 -1.85 27.88
CA LYS A 151 -7.14 -2.47 29.20
C LYS A 151 -7.18 -1.35 30.24
N LYS A 152 -8.01 -1.49 31.29
CA LYS A 152 -8.41 -0.44 32.26
C LYS A 152 -7.28 0.29 33.05
N ASN A 153 -5.99 0.14 32.73
CA ASN A 153 -4.88 0.78 33.47
C ASN A 153 -3.61 1.02 32.62
N GLN A 154 -3.68 1.01 31.29
CA GLN A 154 -2.52 1.30 30.43
C GLN A 154 -2.53 2.74 29.90
N LYS A 155 -1.32 3.27 29.72
CA LYS A 155 -1.02 4.50 28.97
C LYS A 155 -1.60 4.34 27.55
N ASP A 156 -2.01 5.44 26.91
CA ASP A 156 -2.63 5.41 25.58
C ASP A 156 -1.86 4.46 24.65
N PRO A 157 -2.48 3.35 24.19
CA PRO A 157 -1.78 2.36 23.38
C PRO A 157 -1.37 2.98 22.05
N GLU A 158 -0.15 2.67 21.64
CA GLU A 158 0.43 3.17 20.39
C GLU A 158 -0.21 2.47 19.19
N ASP A 159 -0.50 3.24 18.14
CA ASP A 159 -1.10 2.70 16.93
C ASP A 159 -0.04 1.89 16.15
N LEU A 160 -0.34 0.63 15.85
CA LEU A 160 0.56 -0.20 15.06
C LEU A 160 0.20 -0.13 13.57
N PHE A 161 1.07 0.48 12.77
CA PHE A 161 0.94 0.46 11.31
C PHE A 161 1.39 -0.88 10.73
N ALA A 162 0.68 -1.39 9.72
CA ALA A 162 1.10 -2.60 9.02
C ALA A 162 2.45 -2.43 8.30
N ASN A 163 2.70 -1.23 7.79
CA ASN A 163 3.97 -0.81 7.23
C ASN A 163 4.49 0.36 8.10
N PRO A 164 5.60 0.20 8.85
CA PRO A 164 6.08 1.23 9.76
C PRO A 164 6.33 2.59 9.10
N GLU A 165 6.78 2.62 7.84
CA GLU A 165 7.02 3.87 7.11
C GLU A 165 5.75 4.72 6.89
N GLU A 166 4.56 4.11 6.97
CA GLU A 166 3.27 4.80 6.83
C GLU A 166 2.98 5.78 7.97
N GLU A 167 3.65 5.61 9.12
CA GLU A 167 3.55 6.55 10.22
C GLU A 167 4.08 7.94 9.82
N ILE A 168 5.21 7.99 9.12
CA ILE A 168 5.80 9.25 8.63
C ILE A 168 4.90 9.88 7.56
N PHE A 169 4.26 9.09 6.70
CA PHE A 169 3.24 9.61 5.78
C PHE A 169 2.05 10.22 6.54
N MET A 170 1.65 9.61 7.67
CA MET A 170 0.55 10.11 8.49
C MET A 170 0.91 11.44 9.16
N GLU A 171 2.11 11.56 9.75
CA GLU A 171 2.60 12.79 10.37
C GLU A 171 2.66 13.97 9.39
N GLU A 172 3.02 13.71 8.14
CA GLU A 172 3.17 14.72 7.09
C GLU A 172 1.87 14.94 6.29
N SER A 173 0.78 14.26 6.66
CA SER A 173 -0.51 14.43 6.00
C SER A 173 -1.16 15.78 6.28
N VAL A 174 -1.81 16.34 5.26
CA VAL A 174 -2.58 17.59 5.39
C VAL A 174 -3.74 17.40 6.34
N VAL A 175 -4.45 16.29 6.16
CA VAL A 175 -5.50 15.79 7.02
C VAL A 175 -5.50 14.28 6.94
N ASN A 176 -5.95 13.64 8.01
CA ASN A 176 -6.27 12.23 8.01
C ASN A 176 -7.55 11.96 8.82
N PHE A 177 -8.17 10.82 8.55
CA PHE A 177 -9.25 10.27 9.35
C PHE A 177 -9.17 8.75 9.31
N GLU A 178 -9.85 8.09 10.22
CA GLU A 178 -9.82 6.63 10.32
C GLU A 178 -11.20 6.04 10.52
N TYR A 179 -11.37 4.77 10.17
CA TYR A 179 -12.60 4.04 10.43
C TYR A 179 -12.30 2.58 10.80
N ASN A 180 -13.09 2.06 11.74
CA ASN A 180 -12.99 0.68 12.21
C ASN A 180 -13.46 -0.28 11.11
N VAL A 181 -12.73 -1.37 10.86
CA VAL A 181 -13.06 -2.40 9.88
C VAL A 181 -13.21 -3.80 10.50
N GLN A 182 -13.30 -3.88 11.82
CA GLN A 182 -13.59 -5.12 12.53
C GLN A 182 -14.91 -5.72 12.04
N GLY A 183 -14.91 -7.03 11.78
CA GLY A 183 -16.08 -7.73 11.24
C GLY A 183 -16.31 -7.53 9.73
N MET A 184 -15.51 -6.70 9.05
CA MET A 184 -15.57 -6.52 7.59
C MET A 184 -14.58 -7.42 6.83
N GLY A 185 -14.20 -8.57 7.41
CA GLY A 185 -13.25 -9.52 6.81
C GLY A 185 -11.79 -9.07 6.85
N ALA A 186 -11.45 -8.04 7.64
CA ALA A 186 -10.05 -7.67 7.87
C ALA A 186 -9.32 -8.82 8.59
N PRO A 187 -8.10 -9.20 8.14
CA PRO A 187 -7.32 -10.23 8.83
C PRO A 187 -7.08 -9.81 10.28
N ALA A 188 -7.26 -10.76 11.20
CA ALA A 188 -6.92 -10.54 12.60
C ALA A 188 -5.39 -10.39 12.71
N PHE A 189 -4.94 -9.30 13.32
CA PHE A 189 -3.55 -9.15 13.73
C PHE A 189 -3.47 -9.60 15.19
N GLY A 190 -2.76 -10.71 15.43
CA GLY A 190 -2.72 -11.39 16.73
C GLY A 190 -3.26 -12.82 16.64
N GLY A 191 -2.42 -13.80 17.00
CA GLY A 191 -2.79 -15.20 17.09
C GLY A 191 -3.69 -15.43 18.30
N SER A 192 -4.76 -16.20 18.12
CA SER A 192 -5.57 -16.72 19.21
C SER A 192 -4.86 -17.93 19.81
N TRP A 193 -3.90 -17.73 20.72
CA TRP A 193 -3.34 -18.85 21.48
C TRP A 193 -3.39 -18.66 23.00
N ASP A 194 -3.51 -17.44 23.54
CA ASP A 194 -3.75 -17.23 24.98
C ASP A 194 -4.79 -16.12 25.29
N GLU A 195 -5.58 -16.29 26.35
CA GLU A 195 -6.60 -15.32 26.80
C GLU A 195 -6.03 -13.96 27.24
N ASP A 196 -4.71 -13.89 27.47
CA ASP A 196 -3.99 -12.69 27.89
C ASP A 196 -3.44 -11.84 26.74
N ASP A 197 -3.49 -12.33 25.49
CA ASP A 197 -2.94 -11.65 24.32
C ASP A 197 -3.62 -10.30 24.04
N ALA A 198 -2.82 -9.34 23.58
CA ALA A 198 -3.29 -8.02 23.15
C ALA A 198 -4.27 -8.17 21.98
N GLN A 199 -5.54 -7.83 22.21
CA GLN A 199 -6.55 -7.84 21.16
C GLN A 199 -6.45 -6.55 20.35
N TYR A 200 -6.00 -6.65 19.11
CA TYR A 200 -5.96 -5.53 18.19
C TYR A 200 -7.28 -5.36 17.44
N ILE A 201 -7.74 -4.12 17.32
CA ILE A 201 -8.86 -3.72 16.48
C ILE A 201 -8.29 -3.17 15.17
N PRO A 202 -8.68 -3.72 14.01
CA PRO A 202 -8.20 -3.23 12.73
C PRO A 202 -8.95 -1.97 12.31
N TYR A 203 -8.19 -0.97 11.89
CA TYR A 203 -8.63 0.29 11.33
C TYR A 203 -8.07 0.47 9.91
N ARG A 204 -8.72 1.35 9.16
CA ARG A 204 -8.15 1.96 7.97
C ARG A 204 -7.99 3.44 8.24
N ARG A 205 -6.79 3.96 8.00
CA ARG A 205 -6.50 5.39 8.14
C ARG A 205 -6.28 5.96 6.75
N VAL A 206 -7.11 6.94 6.38
CA VAL A 206 -7.05 7.62 5.09
C VAL A 206 -6.26 8.89 5.26
N LEU A 207 -5.19 9.04 4.48
CA LEU A 207 -4.30 10.19 4.49
C LEU A 207 -4.53 11.02 3.23
N LEU A 208 -4.52 12.35 3.37
CA LEU A 208 -4.42 13.26 2.25
C LEU A 208 -3.05 13.94 2.26
N LEU A 209 -2.26 13.70 1.22
CA LEU A 209 -0.89 14.21 1.07
C LEU A 209 -0.86 15.24 -0.05
N LYS A 210 -0.03 16.28 0.07
CA LYS A 210 0.35 17.08 -1.10
C LYS A 210 1.40 16.31 -1.88
N THR A 211 1.22 16.18 -3.19
CA THR A 211 2.18 15.45 -4.04
C THR A 211 3.59 16.05 -3.94
N ALA A 212 3.68 17.38 -3.80
CA ALA A 212 4.96 18.09 -3.69
C ALA A 212 5.75 17.76 -2.42
N ASP A 213 5.09 17.26 -1.37
CA ASP A 213 5.74 16.94 -0.10
C ASP A 213 6.29 15.50 -0.10
N ILE A 214 5.81 14.63 -0.99
CA ILE A 214 6.20 13.20 -1.05
C ILE A 214 7.73 13.00 -1.09
N PRO A 215 8.52 13.71 -1.92
CA PRO A 215 9.98 13.54 -1.91
C PRO A 215 10.61 13.82 -0.53
N ASN A 216 10.10 14.80 0.21
CA ASN A 216 10.59 15.10 1.55
C ASN A 216 10.17 14.03 2.56
N ILE A 217 8.96 13.48 2.44
CA ILE A 217 8.50 12.35 3.27
C ILE A 217 9.41 11.14 3.06
N LEU A 218 9.76 10.80 1.82
CA LEU A 218 10.67 9.69 1.53
C LEU A 218 12.07 9.92 2.14
N ASN A 219 12.58 11.16 2.09
CA ASN A 219 13.85 11.50 2.75
C ASN A 219 13.79 11.33 4.28
N LYS A 220 12.65 11.63 4.91
CA LYS A 220 12.45 11.39 6.35
C LYS A 220 12.43 9.90 6.66
N ILE A 221 11.78 9.09 5.84
CA ILE A 221 11.81 7.62 5.97
C ILE A 221 13.25 7.12 5.89
N ILE A 222 14.04 7.58 4.91
CA ILE A 222 15.46 7.20 4.81
C ILE A 222 16.24 7.51 6.10
N GLN A 223 15.94 8.63 6.76
CA GLN A 223 16.62 9.04 7.99
C GLN A 223 16.17 8.28 9.23
N SER A 224 14.99 7.64 9.20
CA SER A 224 14.44 6.85 10.30
C SER A 224 14.80 5.37 10.26
N LEU A 225 15.32 4.87 9.13
CA LEU A 225 15.75 3.48 8.92
C LEU A 225 17.20 3.25 9.34
#